data_AF-G4Y9V3-F1
#
_entry.id   AF-G4Y9V3-F1
#
_cell.length_a   1.000
_cell.length_b   1.000
_cell.length_c   1.000
_cell.angle_alpha   90.00
_cell.angle_beta   90.00
_cell.angle_gamma   90.00
#
_symmetry.space_group_name_H-M   'P 1'
#
loop_
_entity.id
_entity.type
_entity.pdbx_description
1 polymer ?
#
loop_
_entity_poly.entity_id
_entity_poly.type
_entity_poly.pdbx_seq_one_letter_code
_entity_poly.pdbx_strand_id
1 'polypeptide(L)'
;MKQFFVGLIDGDGSIQVNHWKETILQFRIIMKLKYTEGNHLMLKQLSKVLNIGQIYIQKQYVLLQIDHKTEIEVVLGILTDYPLLTTNAYTRYLFLRFCFSNRIPRKEYKFMKHFLEPVSRKLTSSELINLSHFDNWFVGFTTAEGCFCIRLNGSHSFSISQASDHYIMEGIKTKFSLPNQVRLIAVKNRKPIYLIKTYNRNSLARVIDFFSRNDITSLGGEKLLQFHKFISAFHKNNKGL
;
A
#
# COMPACT_ATOMS: atom_id res chain seq x y z
N MET A 1 7.19 5.27 -10.49
CA MET A 1 6.26 6.17 -9.76
C MET A 1 4.79 5.73 -9.78
N LYS A 2 4.12 5.57 -10.93
CA LYS A 2 2.70 5.14 -10.99
C LYS A 2 2.42 3.83 -10.23
N GLN A 3 3.21 2.79 -10.48
CA GLN A 3 3.08 1.49 -9.81
C GLN A 3 3.33 1.57 -8.29
N PHE A 4 4.33 2.37 -7.88
CA PHE A 4 4.58 2.69 -6.47
C PHE A 4 3.38 3.38 -5.81
N PHE A 5 2.77 4.34 -6.50
CA PHE A 5 1.57 5.03 -6.01
C PHE A 5 0.40 4.05 -5.80
N VAL A 6 0.20 3.08 -6.70
CA VAL A 6 -0.82 2.03 -6.51
C VAL A 6 -0.55 1.21 -5.25
N GLY A 7 0.70 0.79 -5.03
CA GLY A 7 1.09 0.11 -3.80
C GLY A 7 0.85 0.93 -2.54
N LEU A 8 1.12 2.23 -2.59
CA LEU A 8 0.88 3.13 -1.48
C LEU A 8 -0.63 3.30 -1.18
N ILE A 9 -1.49 3.32 -2.22
CA ILE A 9 -2.94 3.29 -2.06
C ILE A 9 -3.41 1.98 -1.42
N ASP A 10 -2.86 0.83 -1.83
CA ASP A 10 -3.23 -0.47 -1.25
C ASP A 10 -2.90 -0.59 0.25
N GLY A 11 -1.87 0.11 0.72
CA GLY A 11 -1.53 0.18 2.14
C GLY A 11 -2.36 1.23 2.89
N ASP A 12 -2.08 2.51 2.63
CA ASP A 12 -2.59 3.64 3.43
C ASP A 12 -3.66 4.50 2.70
N GLY A 13 -4.14 4.04 1.55
CA GLY A 13 -5.12 4.75 0.73
C GLY A 13 -6.56 4.62 1.21
N SER A 14 -7.34 5.69 1.00
CA SER A 14 -8.78 5.72 1.22
C SER A 14 -9.47 6.20 -0.05
N ILE A 15 -10.11 5.27 -0.76
CA ILE A 15 -10.95 5.55 -1.92
C ILE A 15 -12.39 5.73 -1.45
N GLN A 16 -12.98 6.88 -1.72
CA GLN A 16 -14.25 7.31 -1.14
C GLN A 16 -15.24 7.79 -2.21
N VAL A 17 -16.46 7.28 -2.10
CA VAL A 17 -17.65 7.86 -2.73
C VAL A 17 -18.57 8.31 -1.59
N ASN A 18 -18.80 9.61 -1.53
CA ASN A 18 -19.61 10.30 -0.53
C ASN A 18 -20.70 11.14 -1.22
N HIS A 19 -21.46 11.90 -0.45
CA HIS A 19 -22.45 12.84 -0.99
C HIS A 19 -22.32 14.22 -0.34
N TRP A 20 -22.50 15.25 -1.15
CA TRP A 20 -22.68 16.62 -0.68
C TRP A 20 -24.17 16.94 -0.51
N LYS A 21 -24.58 17.34 0.69
CA LYS A 21 -25.97 17.72 1.01
C LYS A 21 -27.02 16.76 0.46
N GLU A 22 -26.65 15.50 0.33
CA GLU A 22 -27.48 14.45 -0.24
C GLU A 22 -27.99 14.68 -1.68
N THR A 23 -27.31 15.53 -2.46
CA THR A 23 -27.71 15.91 -3.82
C THR A 23 -26.70 15.47 -4.88
N ILE A 24 -25.40 15.58 -4.59
CA ILE A 24 -24.33 15.33 -5.56
C ILE A 24 -23.31 14.35 -4.96
N LEU A 25 -22.88 13.35 -5.75
CA LEU A 25 -21.80 12.46 -5.32
C LEU A 25 -20.46 13.21 -5.31
N GLN A 26 -19.68 12.97 -4.26
CA GLN A 26 -18.32 13.46 -4.12
C GLN A 26 -17.36 12.29 -4.16
N PHE A 27 -16.31 12.43 -4.97
CA PHE A 27 -15.28 11.43 -5.18
C PHE A 27 -13.99 11.94 -4.55
N ARG A 28 -13.36 11.10 -3.72
CA ARG A 28 -12.12 11.47 -3.06
C ARG A 28 -11.20 10.28 -2.89
N ILE A 29 -9.94 10.46 -3.21
CA ILE A 29 -8.86 9.53 -2.88
C ILE A 29 -7.93 10.25 -1.90
N ILE A 30 -7.70 9.64 -0.74
CA ILE A 30 -6.88 10.23 0.32
C ILE A 30 -5.74 9.26 0.64
N MET A 31 -4.54 9.78 0.84
CA MET A 31 -3.48 9.08 1.57
C MET A 31 -3.11 9.90 2.78
N LYS A 32 -3.20 9.31 3.98
CA LYS A 32 -2.92 9.99 5.25
C LYS A 32 -1.76 9.28 5.94
N LEU A 33 -0.63 9.95 6.03
CA LEU A 33 0.58 9.42 6.66
C LEU A 33 0.94 10.21 7.91
N LYS A 34 1.70 9.61 8.83
CA LYS A 34 2.32 10.34 9.95
C LYS A 34 3.14 11.51 9.40
N TYR A 35 3.04 12.67 10.03
CA TYR A 35 3.84 13.82 9.62
C TYR A 35 5.31 13.61 10.00
N THR A 36 6.12 13.44 8.97
CA THR A 36 7.57 13.54 8.99
C THR A 36 8.00 14.33 7.76
N GLU A 37 9.17 14.97 7.80
CA GLU A 37 9.70 15.66 6.64
C GLU A 37 9.80 14.71 5.42
N GLY A 38 10.28 13.48 5.64
CA GLY A 38 10.36 12.47 4.59
C GLY A 38 9.00 12.14 3.95
N ASN A 39 7.96 11.88 4.76
CA ASN A 39 6.63 11.56 4.22
C ASN A 39 6.03 12.76 3.48
N HIS A 40 6.23 13.98 3.99
CA HIS A 40 5.77 15.20 3.32
C HIS A 40 6.45 15.39 1.96
N LEU A 41 7.79 15.29 1.89
CA LEU A 41 8.54 15.43 0.66
C LEU A 41 8.17 14.35 -0.37
N MET A 42 8.00 13.10 0.09
CA MET A 42 7.55 12.00 -0.76
C MET A 42 6.18 12.30 -1.39
N LEU A 43 5.18 12.70 -0.59
CA LEU A 43 3.85 13.00 -1.11
C LEU A 43 3.86 14.22 -2.04
N LYS A 44 4.65 15.26 -1.72
CA LYS A 44 4.83 16.44 -2.59
C LYS A 44 5.44 16.07 -3.94
N GLN A 45 6.46 15.21 -3.94
CA GLN A 45 7.08 14.71 -5.18
C GLN A 45 6.09 13.87 -6.00
N LEU A 46 5.36 12.97 -5.35
CA LEU A 46 4.36 12.12 -6.00
C LEU A 46 3.26 12.96 -6.64
N SER A 47 2.69 13.91 -5.89
CA SER A 47 1.67 14.85 -6.39
C SER A 47 2.18 15.64 -7.59
N LYS A 48 3.41 16.18 -7.52
CA LYS A 48 4.04 16.91 -8.63
C LYS A 48 4.25 16.04 -9.87
N VAL A 49 4.79 14.82 -9.72
CA VAL A 49 5.12 13.93 -10.85
C VAL A 49 3.86 13.41 -11.55
N LEU A 50 2.82 13.10 -10.78
CA LEU A 50 1.56 12.60 -11.33
C LEU A 50 0.59 13.72 -11.72
N ASN A 51 0.88 14.96 -11.35
CA ASN A 51 0.00 16.12 -11.50
C ASN A 51 -1.40 15.88 -10.89
N ILE A 52 -1.41 15.41 -9.64
CA ILE A 52 -2.65 15.08 -8.90
C ILE A 52 -2.61 15.59 -7.46
N GLY A 53 -3.79 15.98 -6.99
CA GLY A 53 -4.10 16.23 -5.60
C GLY A 53 -3.38 17.40 -4.96
N GLN A 54 -3.81 17.67 -3.74
CA GLN A 54 -3.26 18.73 -2.89
C GLN A 54 -2.75 18.16 -1.58
N ILE A 55 -1.67 18.76 -1.08
CA ILE A 55 -1.02 18.36 0.17
C ILE A 55 -1.51 19.24 1.31
N TYR A 56 -1.95 18.60 2.39
CA TYR A 56 -2.36 19.25 3.62
C TYR A 56 -1.50 18.75 4.78
N ILE A 57 -0.96 19.68 5.55
CA ILE A 57 -0.22 19.39 6.78
C ILE A 57 -1.13 19.69 7.97
N GLN A 58 -1.24 18.73 8.87
CA GLN A 58 -1.85 18.89 10.18
C GLN A 58 -0.86 18.41 11.25
N LYS A 59 -1.07 18.79 12.52
CA LYS A 59 -0.08 18.60 13.60
C LYS A 59 0.61 17.23 13.61
N GLN A 60 -0.14 16.14 13.41
CA GLN A 60 0.38 14.77 13.51
C GLN A 60 0.45 14.03 12.16
N TYR A 61 -0.06 14.61 11.07
CA TYR A 61 -0.21 13.90 9.81
C TYR A 61 -0.11 14.81 8.59
N VAL A 62 0.41 14.24 7.51
CA VAL A 62 0.39 14.82 6.16
C VAL A 62 -0.57 14.03 5.29
N LEU A 63 -1.32 14.75 4.45
CA LEU A 63 -2.42 14.18 3.68
C LEU A 63 -2.30 14.61 2.21
N LEU A 64 -2.31 13.65 1.29
CA LEU A 64 -2.57 13.90 -0.13
C LEU A 64 -4.07 13.67 -0.38
N GLN A 65 -4.77 14.70 -0.82
CA GLN A 65 -6.19 14.63 -1.19
C GLN A 65 -6.33 14.82 -2.70
N ILE A 66 -7.04 13.90 -3.35
CA ILE A 66 -7.38 13.99 -4.77
C ILE A 66 -8.91 13.98 -4.84
N ASP A 67 -9.51 15.11 -5.17
CA ASP A 67 -10.97 15.27 -5.31
C ASP A 67 -11.39 16.14 -6.49
N HIS A 68 -10.45 16.63 -7.29
CA HIS A 68 -10.75 17.27 -8.56
C HIS A 68 -11.08 16.23 -9.64
N LYS A 69 -12.11 16.49 -10.45
CA LYS A 69 -12.64 15.53 -11.43
C LYS A 69 -11.57 15.00 -12.39
N THR A 70 -10.79 15.91 -12.99
CA THR A 70 -9.74 15.53 -13.96
C THR A 70 -8.60 14.74 -13.32
N GLU A 71 -8.28 15.01 -12.06
CA GLU A 71 -7.26 14.26 -11.33
C GLU A 71 -7.75 12.86 -10.95
N ILE A 72 -9.04 12.72 -10.60
CA ILE A 72 -9.68 11.42 -10.41
C ILE A 72 -9.62 10.60 -11.71
N GLU A 73 -9.87 11.21 -12.87
CA GLU A 73 -9.72 10.55 -14.18
C GLU A 73 -8.29 10.04 -14.40
N VAL A 74 -7.28 10.85 -14.07
CA VAL A 74 -5.86 10.43 -14.12
C VAL A 74 -5.62 9.21 -13.23
N VAL A 75 -6.11 9.23 -11.98
CA VAL A 75 -5.95 8.10 -11.05
C VAL A 75 -6.69 6.86 -11.55
N LEU A 76 -7.90 7.00 -12.07
CA LEU A 76 -8.66 5.89 -12.67
C LEU A 76 -7.91 5.25 -13.85
N GLY A 77 -7.24 6.05 -14.67
CA GLY A 77 -6.34 5.56 -15.71
C GLY A 77 -5.18 4.75 -15.14
N ILE A 78 -4.48 5.29 -14.13
CA ILE A 78 -3.38 4.59 -13.44
C ILE A 78 -3.84 3.25 -12.86
N LEU A 79 -5.01 3.22 -12.21
CA LEU A 79 -5.58 2.01 -11.59
C LEU A 79 -6.16 1.02 -12.62
N THR A 80 -6.38 1.46 -13.86
CA THR A 80 -6.70 0.57 -14.98
C THR A 80 -5.44 -0.11 -15.49
N ASP A 81 -4.35 0.64 -15.67
CA ASP A 81 -3.06 0.10 -16.13
C ASP A 81 -2.40 -0.79 -15.07
N TYR A 82 -2.53 -0.41 -13.80
CA TYR A 82 -1.93 -1.08 -12.65
C TYR A 82 -3.01 -1.32 -11.57
N PRO A 83 -3.74 -2.44 -11.64
CA PRO A 83 -4.82 -2.71 -10.70
C PRO A 83 -4.34 -2.84 -9.25
N LEU A 84 -5.16 -2.34 -8.33
CA LEU A 84 -5.01 -2.58 -6.89
C LEU A 84 -5.10 -4.07 -6.58
N LEU A 85 -4.28 -4.51 -5.63
CA LEU A 85 -4.14 -5.90 -5.26
C LEU A 85 -4.86 -6.23 -3.95
N THR A 86 -5.12 -5.29 -3.04
CA THR A 86 -5.90 -5.60 -1.83
C THR A 86 -7.38 -5.67 -2.14
N THR A 87 -8.09 -6.63 -1.52
CA THR A 87 -9.51 -6.86 -1.80
C THR A 87 -10.34 -5.60 -1.49
N ASN A 88 -10.06 -4.94 -0.36
CA ASN A 88 -10.82 -3.75 0.06
C ASN A 88 -10.56 -2.55 -0.87
N ALA A 89 -9.30 -2.23 -1.19
CA ALA A 89 -9.00 -1.10 -2.06
C ALA A 89 -9.54 -1.33 -3.48
N TYR A 90 -9.39 -2.54 -4.03
CA TYR A 90 -9.92 -2.90 -5.33
C TYR A 90 -11.45 -2.79 -5.40
N THR A 91 -12.16 -3.28 -4.38
CA THR A 91 -13.63 -3.15 -4.27
C THR A 91 -14.06 -1.69 -4.30
N ARG A 92 -13.40 -0.83 -3.51
CA ARG A 92 -13.72 0.61 -3.46
C ARG A 92 -13.39 1.33 -4.76
N TYR A 93 -12.31 0.94 -5.43
CA TYR A 93 -11.97 1.44 -6.76
C TYR A 93 -13.07 1.09 -7.77
N LEU A 94 -13.51 -0.17 -7.83
CA LEU A 94 -14.60 -0.57 -8.74
C LEU A 94 -15.87 0.22 -8.48
N PHE A 95 -16.24 0.38 -7.20
CA PHE A 95 -17.40 1.17 -6.81
C PHE A 95 -17.26 2.65 -7.21
N LEU A 96 -16.10 3.26 -6.95
CA LEU A 96 -15.80 4.63 -7.36
C LEU A 96 -15.89 4.79 -8.87
N ARG A 97 -15.22 3.92 -9.63
CA ARG A 97 -15.22 3.95 -11.10
C ARG A 97 -16.63 3.84 -11.66
N PHE A 98 -17.43 2.90 -11.14
CA PHE A 98 -18.82 2.74 -11.57
C PHE A 98 -19.65 4.00 -11.29
N CYS A 99 -19.60 4.55 -10.07
CA CYS A 99 -20.34 5.75 -9.72
C CYS A 99 -19.89 6.98 -10.52
N PHE A 100 -18.58 7.10 -10.77
CA PHE A 100 -17.99 8.22 -11.49
C PHE A 100 -18.43 8.23 -12.97
N SER A 101 -18.48 7.07 -13.62
CA SER A 101 -18.86 6.96 -15.03
C SER A 101 -20.35 7.07 -15.30
N ASN A 102 -21.22 6.64 -14.37
CA ASN A 102 -22.65 6.45 -14.64
C ASN A 102 -23.59 7.51 -14.03
N ARG A 103 -23.07 8.55 -13.35
CA ARG A 103 -23.88 9.61 -12.71
C ARG A 103 -25.03 9.05 -11.85
N ILE A 104 -24.69 8.15 -10.93
CA ILE A 104 -25.64 7.36 -10.14
C ILE A 104 -26.53 8.25 -9.24
N PRO A 105 -27.87 8.12 -9.30
CA PRO A 105 -28.78 8.79 -8.38
C PRO A 105 -28.58 8.35 -6.93
N ARG A 106 -28.96 9.22 -5.98
CA ARG A 106 -28.76 8.96 -4.54
C ARG A 106 -29.35 7.63 -4.05
N LYS A 107 -30.58 7.29 -4.45
CA LYS A 107 -31.28 6.08 -3.96
C LYS A 107 -30.49 4.84 -4.34
N GLU A 108 -30.03 4.77 -5.59
CA GLU A 108 -29.18 3.69 -6.09
C GLU A 108 -27.84 3.66 -5.39
N TYR A 109 -27.17 4.81 -5.22
CA TYR A 109 -25.90 4.87 -4.47
C TYR A 109 -26.03 4.32 -3.05
N LYS A 110 -27.09 4.71 -2.31
CA LYS A 110 -27.32 4.22 -0.94
C LYS A 110 -27.52 2.71 -0.92
N PHE A 111 -28.33 2.19 -1.83
CA PHE A 111 -28.56 0.75 -1.99
C PHE A 111 -27.24 0.02 -2.29
N MET A 112 -26.53 0.45 -3.33
CA MET A 112 -25.27 -0.17 -3.73
C MET A 112 -24.20 -0.13 -2.64
N LYS A 113 -24.07 1.00 -1.93
CA LYS A 113 -23.10 1.14 -0.83
C LYS A 113 -23.45 0.23 0.35
N HIS A 114 -24.73 0.02 0.63
CA HIS A 114 -25.19 -0.86 1.69
C HIS A 114 -24.90 -2.33 1.39
N PHE A 115 -25.06 -2.73 0.12
CA PHE A 115 -24.85 -4.11 -0.35
C PHE A 115 -23.50 -4.29 -1.08
N LEU A 116 -22.50 -3.45 -0.78
CA LEU A 116 -21.20 -3.51 -1.46
C LEU A 116 -20.39 -4.71 -0.94
N GLU A 117 -20.32 -5.75 -1.74
CA GLU A 117 -19.56 -6.97 -1.40
C GLU A 117 -18.08 -6.88 -1.81
N PRO A 118 -17.17 -7.50 -1.04
CA PRO A 118 -15.76 -7.58 -1.39
C PRO A 118 -15.50 -8.32 -2.71
N VAL A 119 -14.79 -7.67 -3.62
CA VAL A 119 -14.34 -8.25 -4.89
C VAL A 119 -12.87 -8.65 -4.75
N SER A 120 -12.61 -9.95 -4.63
CA SER A 120 -11.25 -10.49 -4.58
C SER A 120 -10.76 -10.88 -5.98
N ARG A 121 -9.49 -10.58 -6.28
CA ARG A 121 -8.86 -10.99 -7.55
C ARG A 121 -8.48 -12.47 -7.59
N LYS A 122 -8.43 -13.15 -6.44
CA LYS A 122 -8.11 -14.59 -6.29
C LYS A 122 -6.84 -15.04 -7.06
N LEU A 123 -5.83 -14.18 -7.16
CA LEU A 123 -4.57 -14.53 -7.82
C LEU A 123 -3.82 -15.60 -7.02
N THR A 124 -3.25 -16.58 -7.70
CA THR A 124 -2.25 -17.50 -7.12
C THR A 124 -0.97 -16.73 -6.78
N SER A 125 -0.13 -17.30 -5.91
CA SER A 125 1.17 -16.69 -5.59
C SER A 125 2.04 -16.46 -6.83
N SER A 126 2.02 -17.38 -7.79
CA SER A 126 2.79 -17.28 -9.04
C SER A 126 2.27 -16.14 -9.93
N GLU A 127 0.95 -16.07 -10.13
CA GLU A 127 0.34 -14.99 -10.91
C GLU A 127 0.61 -13.62 -10.29
N LEU A 128 0.51 -13.51 -8.96
CA LEU A 128 0.74 -12.27 -8.24
C LEU A 128 2.16 -11.73 -8.45
N ILE A 129 3.18 -12.58 -8.24
CA ILE A 129 4.58 -12.14 -8.31
C ILE A 129 5.07 -11.92 -9.75
N ASN A 130 4.36 -12.47 -10.74
CA ASN A 130 4.64 -12.31 -12.16
C ASN A 130 3.92 -11.10 -12.79
N LEU A 131 3.08 -10.38 -12.04
CA LEU A 131 2.54 -9.10 -12.52
C LEU A 131 3.68 -8.13 -12.81
N SER A 132 3.67 -7.51 -13.98
CA SER A 132 4.73 -6.59 -14.42
C SER A 132 4.92 -5.38 -13.51
N HIS A 133 3.89 -5.02 -12.73
CA HIS A 133 3.94 -3.95 -11.75
C HIS A 133 4.20 -4.41 -10.31
N PHE A 134 4.31 -5.72 -10.04
CA PHE A 134 4.40 -6.26 -8.67
C PHE A 134 5.56 -5.67 -7.90
N ASP A 135 6.75 -5.59 -8.49
CA ASP A 135 7.95 -5.15 -7.77
C ASP A 135 7.82 -3.69 -7.28
N ASN A 136 7.45 -2.76 -8.16
CA ASN A 136 7.25 -1.36 -7.79
C ASN A 136 6.00 -1.16 -6.91
N TRP A 137 4.95 -1.94 -7.15
CA TRP A 137 3.78 -1.97 -6.26
C TRP A 137 4.20 -2.39 -4.85
N PHE A 138 5.01 -3.44 -4.72
CA PHE A 138 5.45 -3.96 -3.44
C PHE A 138 6.32 -2.95 -2.67
N VAL A 139 7.09 -2.12 -3.37
CA VAL A 139 7.81 -0.98 -2.75
C VAL A 139 6.84 0.04 -2.17
N GLY A 140 5.80 0.42 -2.92
CA GLY A 140 4.76 1.33 -2.42
C GLY A 140 4.00 0.75 -1.22
N PHE A 141 3.63 -0.51 -1.33
CA PHE A 141 2.92 -1.24 -0.29
C PHE A 141 3.77 -1.39 0.98
N THR A 142 5.06 -1.71 0.85
CA THR A 142 6.01 -1.78 1.96
C THR A 142 6.28 -0.41 2.58
N THR A 143 6.20 0.67 1.78
CA THR A 143 6.32 2.04 2.29
C THR A 143 5.22 2.36 3.31
N ALA A 144 4.00 1.89 3.08
CA ALA A 144 2.89 1.98 4.03
C ALA A 144 2.98 0.94 5.15
N GLU A 145 3.02 -0.36 4.79
CA GLU A 145 2.71 -1.46 5.72
C GLU A 145 3.93 -2.23 6.26
N GLY A 146 5.11 -2.06 5.64
CA GLY A 146 6.30 -2.82 6.02
C GLY A 146 6.90 -2.35 7.35
N CYS A 147 7.57 -3.24 8.09
CA CYS A 147 8.47 -2.87 9.20
C CYS A 147 9.84 -3.50 9.00
N PHE A 148 10.86 -2.65 8.96
CA PHE A 148 12.24 -3.05 9.18
C PHE A 148 12.57 -2.79 10.64
N CYS A 149 12.70 -3.84 11.44
CA CYS A 149 12.81 -3.71 12.88
C CYS A 149 14.18 -4.25 13.37
N ILE A 150 14.88 -3.45 14.16
CA ILE A 150 16.11 -3.81 14.89
C ILE A 150 15.72 -3.96 16.36
N ARG A 151 15.99 -5.10 16.99
CA ARG A 151 15.66 -5.35 18.40
C ARG A 151 16.81 -4.98 19.32
N LEU A 152 16.51 -4.78 20.60
CA LEU A 152 17.49 -4.48 21.64
C LEU A 152 18.61 -5.52 21.74
N ASN A 153 18.29 -6.80 21.50
CA ASN A 153 19.28 -7.88 21.47
C ASN A 153 20.09 -7.96 20.15
N GLY A 154 20.03 -6.93 19.30
CA GLY A 154 20.71 -6.87 18.01
C GLY A 154 20.08 -7.74 16.91
N SER A 155 19.00 -8.48 17.19
CA SER A 155 18.33 -9.27 16.15
C SER A 155 17.51 -8.39 15.21
N HIS A 156 17.44 -8.83 13.95
CA HIS A 156 16.77 -8.11 12.86
C HIS A 156 15.49 -8.84 12.46
N SER A 157 14.49 -8.11 11.98
CA SER A 157 13.37 -8.72 11.26
C SER A 157 12.73 -7.78 10.28
N PHE A 158 12.23 -8.35 9.19
CA PHE A 158 11.27 -7.72 8.30
C PHE A 158 9.90 -8.33 8.54
N SER A 159 8.86 -7.51 8.57
CA SER A 159 7.47 -7.97 8.61
C SER A 159 6.56 -7.08 7.81
N ILE A 160 5.49 -7.66 7.28
CA ILE A 160 4.40 -6.94 6.63
C ILE A 160 3.10 -7.68 6.90
N SER A 161 2.01 -6.94 6.97
CA SER A 161 0.71 -7.50 7.29
C SER A 161 -0.42 -6.83 6.53
N GLN A 162 -1.52 -7.56 6.34
CA GLN A 162 -2.74 -7.00 5.76
C GLN A 162 -3.97 -7.74 6.29
N ALA A 163 -5.10 -7.04 6.40
CA ALA A 163 -6.38 -7.65 6.74
C ALA A 163 -6.99 -8.35 5.52
N SER A 164 -7.60 -9.53 5.72
CA SER A 164 -8.36 -10.29 4.70
C SER A 164 -7.62 -10.79 3.45
N ASP A 165 -6.38 -10.35 3.19
CA ASP A 165 -5.64 -10.67 1.96
C ASP A 165 -4.52 -11.70 2.18
N HIS A 166 -4.89 -12.91 2.62
CA HIS A 166 -3.94 -14.02 2.83
C HIS A 166 -3.06 -14.29 1.61
N TYR A 167 -3.66 -14.24 0.41
CA TYR A 167 -2.97 -14.54 -0.85
C TYR A 167 -1.82 -13.57 -1.15
N ILE A 168 -1.92 -12.31 -0.72
CA ILE A 168 -0.82 -11.34 -0.85
C ILE A 168 0.34 -11.76 0.03
N MET A 169 0.06 -12.17 1.28
CA MET A 169 1.09 -12.62 2.20
C MET A 169 1.78 -13.91 1.71
N GLU A 170 1.01 -14.86 1.14
CA GLU A 170 1.58 -16.06 0.51
C GLU A 170 2.41 -15.72 -0.73
N GLY A 171 1.98 -14.77 -1.56
CA GLY A 171 2.78 -14.31 -2.70
C GLY A 171 4.10 -13.65 -2.27
N ILE A 172 4.10 -12.81 -1.23
CA ILE A 172 5.32 -12.22 -0.67
C ILE A 172 6.25 -13.31 -0.11
N LYS A 173 5.68 -14.28 0.61
CA LYS A 173 6.43 -15.45 1.10
C LYS A 173 7.07 -16.23 -0.05
N THR A 174 6.34 -16.47 -1.14
CA THR A 174 6.88 -17.12 -2.35
C THR A 174 7.99 -16.27 -2.98
N LYS A 175 7.79 -14.96 -3.18
CA LYS A 175 8.76 -14.04 -3.79
C LYS A 175 10.14 -14.08 -3.11
N PHE A 176 10.16 -14.10 -1.78
CA PHE A 176 11.40 -14.09 -1.00
C PHE A 176 11.80 -15.46 -0.46
N SER A 177 11.12 -16.52 -0.91
CA SER A 177 11.28 -17.90 -0.45
C SER A 177 11.38 -18.00 1.07
N LEU A 178 10.46 -17.33 1.78
CA LEU A 178 10.48 -17.24 3.24
C LEU A 178 10.09 -18.59 3.84
N PRO A 179 10.86 -19.13 4.80
CA PRO A 179 10.56 -20.42 5.42
C PRO A 179 9.39 -20.32 6.42
N ASN A 180 9.10 -19.12 6.92
CA ASN A 180 8.05 -18.88 7.89
C ASN A 180 6.67 -19.00 7.24
N GLN A 181 5.72 -19.62 7.95
CA GLN A 181 4.31 -19.62 7.56
C GLN A 181 3.68 -18.24 7.74
N VAL A 182 2.69 -17.92 6.92
CA VAL A 182 1.83 -16.75 7.13
C VAL A 182 1.00 -16.98 8.39
N ARG A 183 1.08 -16.06 9.34
CA ARG A 183 0.38 -16.16 10.62
C ARG A 183 -0.95 -15.42 10.56
N LEU A 184 -2.02 -16.05 11.03
CA LEU A 184 -3.30 -15.40 11.29
C LEU A 184 -3.30 -14.80 12.69
N ILE A 185 -3.56 -13.51 12.80
CA ILE A 185 -3.68 -12.78 14.07
C ILE A 185 -5.14 -12.36 14.22
N ALA A 186 -5.82 -12.96 15.20
CA ALA A 186 -7.16 -12.56 15.59
C ALA A 186 -7.12 -11.19 16.29
N VAL A 187 -8.00 -10.28 15.88
CA VAL A 187 -8.12 -8.94 16.45
C VAL A 187 -9.55 -8.74 16.94
N LYS A 188 -9.71 -8.36 18.22
CA LYS A 188 -11.03 -8.14 18.82
C LYS A 188 -11.80 -7.06 18.04
N ASN A 189 -13.05 -7.36 17.67
CA ASN A 189 -13.96 -6.47 16.94
C ASN A 189 -13.42 -5.95 15.60
N ARG A 190 -12.48 -6.65 14.97
CA ARG A 190 -11.91 -6.28 13.66
C ARG A 190 -11.68 -7.53 12.80
N LYS A 191 -11.48 -7.31 11.49
CA LYS A 191 -11.06 -8.38 10.59
C LYS A 191 -9.70 -8.93 11.03
N PRO A 192 -9.47 -10.25 10.92
CA PRO A 192 -8.19 -10.82 11.28
C PRO A 192 -7.09 -10.34 10.32
N ILE A 193 -5.87 -10.27 10.85
CA ILE A 193 -4.69 -9.80 10.13
C ILE A 193 -3.83 -10.99 9.75
N TYR A 194 -3.41 -11.05 8.49
CA TYR A 194 -2.38 -11.97 8.04
C TYR A 194 -1.03 -11.28 8.14
N LEU A 195 -0.07 -11.92 8.81
CA LEU A 195 1.28 -11.41 9.04
C LEU A 195 2.28 -12.39 8.44
N ILE A 196 3.19 -11.88 7.61
CA ILE A 196 4.42 -12.57 7.28
C ILE A 196 5.59 -11.84 7.94
N LYS A 197 6.49 -12.60 8.55
CA LYS A 197 7.65 -12.06 9.26
C LYS A 197 8.82 -13.00 9.09
N THR A 198 9.97 -12.43 8.76
CA THR A 198 11.24 -13.16 8.71
C THR A 198 12.27 -12.52 9.60
N TYR A 199 13.02 -13.37 10.28
CA TYR A 199 14.24 -13.06 11.02
C TYR A 199 15.41 -13.92 10.50
N ASN A 200 15.16 -14.78 9.52
CA ASN A 200 16.17 -15.61 8.90
C ASN A 200 17.11 -14.72 8.08
N ARG A 201 18.41 -14.85 8.35
CA ARG A 201 19.44 -13.98 7.79
C ARG A 201 19.51 -14.00 6.26
N ASN A 202 19.41 -15.18 5.64
CA ASN A 202 19.42 -15.32 4.18
C ASN A 202 18.16 -14.73 3.55
N SER A 203 17.01 -14.91 4.20
CA SER A 203 15.76 -14.27 3.79
C SER A 203 15.84 -12.75 3.88
N LEU A 204 16.45 -12.22 4.95
CA LEU A 204 16.67 -10.78 5.11
C LEU A 204 17.63 -10.22 4.06
N ALA A 205 18.69 -10.96 3.69
CA ALA A 205 19.57 -10.57 2.60
C ALA A 205 18.79 -10.42 1.29
N ARG A 206 17.95 -11.41 0.91
CA ARG A 206 17.09 -11.32 -0.29
C ARG A 206 16.12 -10.12 -0.25
N VAL A 207 15.56 -9.80 0.92
CA VAL A 207 14.71 -8.62 1.10
C VAL A 207 15.52 -7.33 0.92
N ILE A 208 16.73 -7.25 1.48
CA ILE A 208 17.63 -6.11 1.32
C ILE A 208 18.02 -5.94 -0.14
N ASP A 209 18.45 -7.02 -0.81
CA ASP A 209 18.87 -7.02 -2.21
C ASP A 209 17.73 -6.51 -3.10
N PHE A 210 16.51 -6.99 -2.86
CA PHE A 210 15.33 -6.52 -3.58
C PHE A 210 15.12 -5.01 -3.45
N PHE A 211 15.12 -4.46 -2.24
CA PHE A 211 14.90 -3.02 -2.02
C PHE A 211 16.12 -2.14 -2.37
N SER A 212 17.27 -2.75 -2.65
CA SER A 212 18.51 -2.07 -3.08
C SER A 212 18.71 -2.07 -4.59
N ARG A 213 17.83 -2.75 -5.34
CA ARG A 213 17.84 -2.77 -6.81
C ARG A 213 17.67 -1.38 -7.40
N ASN A 214 18.41 -1.10 -8.47
CA ASN A 214 18.38 0.18 -9.19
C ASN A 214 17.33 0.22 -10.32
N ASP A 215 16.82 -0.92 -10.74
CA ASP A 215 15.81 -1.07 -11.80
C ASP A 215 14.36 -0.96 -11.28
N ILE A 216 14.18 -0.76 -9.97
CA ILE A 216 12.89 -0.50 -9.34
C ILE A 216 12.88 0.86 -8.61
N THR A 217 11.69 1.35 -8.30
CA THR A 217 11.50 2.55 -7.47
C THR A 217 12.05 2.27 -6.07
N SER A 218 12.75 3.23 -5.47
CA SER A 218 13.19 3.12 -4.08
C SER A 218 12.02 3.24 -3.10
N LEU A 219 12.21 2.72 -1.87
CA LEU A 219 11.29 3.04 -0.76
C LEU A 219 11.18 4.56 -0.57
N GLY A 220 10.02 5.01 -0.09
CA GLY A 220 9.74 6.43 0.10
C GLY A 220 9.66 6.84 1.58
N GLY A 221 9.77 8.15 1.82
CA GLY A 221 9.46 8.78 3.10
C GLY A 221 10.26 8.25 4.30
N GLU A 222 9.60 8.16 5.46
CA GLU A 222 10.20 7.64 6.69
C GLU A 222 10.63 6.18 6.56
N LYS A 223 9.99 5.40 5.67
CA LYS A 223 10.35 3.99 5.43
C LYS A 223 11.74 3.83 4.86
N LEU A 224 12.15 4.70 3.95
CA LEU A 224 13.49 4.70 3.37
C LEU A 224 14.56 4.91 4.45
N LEU A 225 14.34 5.87 5.36
CA LEU A 225 15.23 6.12 6.49
C LEU A 225 15.31 4.91 7.44
N GLN A 226 14.17 4.26 7.70
CA GLN A 226 14.11 3.02 8.48
C GLN A 226 14.94 1.92 7.81
N PHE A 227 14.83 1.77 6.49
CA PHE A 227 15.55 0.77 5.72
C PHE A 227 17.06 0.99 5.71
N HIS A 228 17.54 2.24 5.53
CA HIS A 228 18.97 2.54 5.60
C HIS A 228 19.58 2.25 6.97
N LYS A 229 18.87 2.58 8.05
CA LYS A 229 19.28 2.21 9.42
C LYS A 229 19.34 0.70 9.58
N PHE A 230 18.35 -0.02 9.03
CA PHE A 230 18.28 -1.47 9.06
C PHE A 230 19.46 -2.14 8.34
N ILE A 231 19.80 -1.71 7.11
CA ILE A 231 20.96 -2.20 6.36
C ILE A 231 22.25 -1.97 7.16
N SER A 232 22.44 -0.76 7.65
CA SER A 232 23.64 -0.39 8.42
C SER A 232 23.84 -1.28 9.65
N ALA A 233 22.77 -1.58 10.38
CA ALA A 233 22.81 -2.48 11.53
C ALA A 233 23.02 -3.94 11.12
N PHE A 234 22.36 -4.38 10.05
CA PHE A 234 22.47 -5.75 9.54
C PHE A 234 23.90 -6.11 9.14
N HIS A 235 24.65 -5.18 8.51
CA HIS A 235 26.05 -5.43 8.13
C HIS A 235 27.05 -5.26 9.27
N LYS A 236 26.78 -4.41 10.28
CA LYS A 236 27.67 -4.27 11.45
C LYS A 236 27.80 -5.58 12.23
N ASN A 237 26.71 -6.32 12.37
CA ASN A 237 26.72 -7.64 13.01
C ASN A 237 27.47 -8.72 12.21
N ASN A 238 28.00 -8.43 11.02
CA ASN A 238 28.77 -9.38 10.20
C ASN A 238 30.27 -9.29 10.44
N LYS A 239 30.74 -8.19 11.04
CA LYS A 239 32.17 -7.98 11.30
C LYS A 239 32.60 -8.50 12.69
N GLY A 240 31.72 -9.20 13.40
CA GLY A 240 31.94 -9.73 14.75
C GLY A 240 31.86 -11.26 14.86
N LEU A 241 31.98 -11.96 13.73
CA LEU A 241 32.13 -13.42 13.63
C LEU A 241 33.43 -13.73 12.89
#